data_AF-A0A523IM88-F1
#
_entry.id   AF-A0A523IM88-F1
#
_cell.length_a   1.000
_cell.length_b   1.000
_cell.length_c   1.000
_cell.angle_alpha   90.00
_cell.angle_beta   90.00
_cell.angle_gamma   90.00
#
_symmetry.space_group_name_H-M   'P 1'
#
loop_
_entity.id
_entity.type
_entity.pdbx_description
1 polymer ?
#
loop_
_entity_poly.entity_id
_entity_poly.type
_entity_poly.pdbx_seq_one_letter_code
_entity_poly.pdbx_strand_id
1 'polypeptide(L)'
;MTCWDSGGSVVMCEGTDHDGDIQAGATLSYVDNGDGTITDLNTGLMWEKKSDDGTIHDQDADYTWDNTFTVHVATLNSSTFAGHTDWRVPNRKELESILDLETFNPSVDPVFNTGCEPACTVTTCSCTLPSLVYWSSTSFASVPSIAWTVGFINGSVAGNSKSGNGFVRAVRGGL
;
A
#
# COMPACT_ATOMS: atom_id res chain seq x y z
N MET A 1 -13.20 12.01 -7.36
CA MET A 1 -14.08 11.68 -6.23
C MET A 1 -15.53 11.81 -6.65
N THR A 2 -16.23 10.68 -6.74
CA THR A 2 -17.62 10.57 -7.19
C THR A 2 -18.60 10.73 -6.03
N CYS A 3 -19.69 11.49 -6.21
CA CYS A 3 -20.73 11.64 -5.18
C CYS A 3 -21.88 10.65 -5.40
N TRP A 4 -22.42 10.14 -4.29
CA TRP A 4 -23.46 9.10 -4.28
C TRP A 4 -24.62 9.50 -3.36
N ASP A 5 -25.84 9.08 -3.70
CA ASP A 5 -26.98 9.15 -2.80
C ASP A 5 -27.10 7.90 -1.90
N SER A 6 -28.06 7.90 -0.96
CA SER A 6 -28.29 6.75 -0.07
C SER A 6 -28.80 5.49 -0.78
N GLY A 7 -29.24 5.62 -2.04
CA GLY A 7 -29.64 4.51 -2.91
C GLY A 7 -28.48 3.93 -3.72
N GLY A 8 -27.29 4.52 -3.65
CA GLY A 8 -26.12 4.11 -4.41
C GLY A 8 -26.10 4.59 -5.86
N SER A 9 -26.87 5.63 -6.21
CA SER A 9 -26.82 6.26 -7.53
C SER A 9 -25.83 7.41 -7.56
N VAL A 10 -25.11 7.58 -8.68
CA VAL A 10 -24.24 8.74 -8.90
C VAL A 10 -25.07 10.01 -8.96
N VAL A 11 -24.64 11.04 -8.24
CA VAL A 11 -25.28 12.36 -8.24
C VAL A 11 -24.27 13.46 -8.59
N MET A 12 -24.77 14.63 -8.98
CA MET A 12 -23.93 15.82 -9.10
C MET A 12 -23.38 16.20 -7.73
N CYS A 13 -22.07 16.46 -7.65
CA CYS A 13 -21.43 16.79 -6.37
C CYS A 13 -21.77 18.20 -5.87
N GLU A 14 -22.00 19.16 -6.78
CA GLU A 14 -22.18 20.56 -6.41
C GLU A 14 -23.28 20.77 -5.35
N GLY A 15 -22.88 21.29 -4.18
CA GLY A 15 -23.79 21.60 -3.08
C GLY A 15 -24.20 20.40 -2.22
N THR A 16 -23.50 19.26 -2.33
CA THR A 16 -23.75 18.08 -1.49
C THR A 16 -22.95 18.10 -0.19
N ASP A 17 -21.90 18.94 -0.08
CA ASP A 17 -20.92 18.91 1.01
C ASP A 17 -20.24 17.53 1.18
N HIS A 18 -20.33 16.66 0.17
CA HIS A 18 -19.61 15.39 0.13
C HIS A 18 -18.14 15.63 -0.21
N ASP A 19 -17.28 14.64 0.03
CA ASP A 19 -15.85 14.71 -0.30
C ASP A 19 -15.58 14.96 -1.79
N GLY A 20 -16.46 14.49 -2.69
CA GLY A 20 -16.41 14.83 -4.11
C GLY A 20 -16.85 16.25 -4.49
N ASP A 21 -17.59 16.92 -3.62
CA ASP A 21 -17.87 18.36 -3.75
C ASP A 21 -16.68 19.18 -3.21
N ILE A 22 -16.26 18.86 -2.00
CA ILE A 22 -15.27 19.61 -1.23
C ILE A 22 -13.86 19.49 -1.85
N GLN A 23 -13.45 18.29 -2.26
CA GLN A 23 -12.13 18.00 -2.86
C GLN A 23 -10.94 18.61 -2.07
N ALA A 24 -11.02 18.64 -0.74
CA ALA A 24 -10.02 19.29 0.13
C ALA A 24 -8.73 18.48 0.33
N GLY A 25 -8.63 17.28 -0.25
CA GLY A 25 -7.41 16.46 -0.27
C GLY A 25 -6.49 16.81 -1.44
N ALA A 26 -5.21 16.50 -1.31
CA ALA A 26 -4.31 16.51 -2.46
C ALA A 26 -4.69 15.36 -3.41
N THR A 27 -4.70 15.62 -4.71
CA THR A 27 -4.80 14.55 -5.71
C THR A 27 -3.61 13.61 -5.55
N LEU A 28 -3.87 12.30 -5.53
CA LEU A 28 -2.81 11.30 -5.51
C LEU A 28 -1.89 11.49 -6.72
N SER A 29 -0.59 11.39 -6.52
CA SER A 29 0.38 11.69 -7.56
C SER A 29 1.60 10.79 -7.45
N TYR A 30 1.77 9.92 -8.45
CA TYR A 30 2.79 8.88 -8.43
C TYR A 30 3.59 8.82 -9.73
N VAL A 31 4.84 8.37 -9.61
CA VAL A 31 5.74 8.11 -10.73
C VAL A 31 6.33 6.70 -10.58
N ASP A 32 6.10 5.83 -11.56
CA ASP A 32 6.85 4.58 -11.69
C ASP A 32 8.26 4.91 -12.20
N ASN A 33 9.28 4.52 -11.43
CA ASN A 33 10.67 4.81 -11.75
C ASN A 33 11.27 3.80 -12.75
N GLY A 34 10.55 2.72 -13.07
CA GLY A 34 11.01 1.67 -13.99
C GLY A 34 12.09 0.74 -13.44
N ASP A 35 12.47 0.90 -12.18
CA ASP A 35 13.53 0.15 -11.49
C ASP A 35 13.00 -0.81 -10.41
N GLY A 36 11.68 -0.98 -10.35
CA GLY A 36 11.01 -1.73 -9.28
C GLY A 36 10.43 -0.84 -8.17
N THR A 37 10.42 0.49 -8.34
CA THR A 37 9.89 1.41 -7.35
C THR A 37 8.88 2.40 -7.91
N ILE A 38 8.03 2.94 -7.03
CA ILE A 38 7.06 4.01 -7.31
C ILE A 38 7.31 5.15 -6.34
N THR A 39 7.47 6.38 -6.84
CA THR A 39 7.59 7.58 -6.00
C THR A 39 6.24 8.24 -5.82
N ASP A 40 5.87 8.52 -4.57
CA ASP A 40 4.75 9.39 -4.19
C ASP A 40 5.23 10.84 -4.13
N LEU A 41 4.72 11.66 -5.05
CA LEU A 41 5.11 13.07 -5.18
C LEU A 41 4.51 13.97 -4.09
N ASN A 42 3.48 13.53 -3.38
CA ASN A 42 2.86 14.29 -2.30
C ASN A 42 3.66 14.17 -1.00
N THR A 43 4.23 12.99 -0.73
CA THR A 43 4.92 12.69 0.52
C THR A 43 6.44 12.58 0.39
N GLY A 44 6.95 12.47 -0.85
CA GLY A 44 8.36 12.18 -1.12
C GLY A 44 8.77 10.74 -0.76
N LEU A 45 7.81 9.87 -0.44
CA LEU A 45 8.06 8.46 -0.18
C LEU A 45 8.32 7.71 -1.48
N MET A 46 9.14 6.67 -1.39
CA MET A 46 9.37 5.72 -2.48
C MET A 46 8.97 4.33 -2.00
N TRP A 47 8.15 3.68 -2.81
CA TRP A 47 7.48 2.42 -2.52
C TRP A 47 8.04 1.30 -3.38
N GLU A 48 8.19 0.13 -2.78
CA GLU A 48 8.46 -1.12 -3.49
C GLU A 48 7.27 -1.48 -4.42
N LYS A 49 7.54 -1.84 -5.68
CA LYS A 49 6.59 -2.58 -6.53
C LYS A 49 6.58 -4.05 -6.15
N LYS A 50 5.44 -4.72 -6.28
CA LYS A 50 5.33 -6.18 -6.06
C LYS A 50 5.23 -6.92 -7.40
N SER A 51 5.73 -8.14 -7.42
CA SER A 51 5.74 -9.06 -8.57
C SER A 51 4.72 -10.19 -8.39
N ASP A 52 4.67 -11.11 -9.36
CA ASP A 52 3.97 -12.40 -9.31
C ASP A 52 4.91 -13.49 -9.85
N ASP A 53 6.05 -13.70 -9.18
CA ASP A 53 7.20 -14.47 -9.68
C ASP A 53 7.87 -15.40 -8.65
N GLY A 54 7.28 -15.54 -7.46
CA GLY A 54 7.77 -16.35 -6.35
C GLY A 54 8.99 -15.78 -5.62
N THR A 55 9.40 -14.54 -5.89
CA THR A 55 10.54 -13.90 -5.23
C THR A 55 10.14 -13.22 -3.91
N ILE A 56 11.10 -12.54 -3.25
CA ILE A 56 10.80 -11.72 -2.07
C ILE A 56 9.81 -10.57 -2.38
N HIS A 57 9.74 -10.16 -3.65
CA HIS A 57 8.84 -9.09 -4.09
C HIS A 57 7.45 -9.58 -4.45
N ASP A 58 7.18 -10.88 -4.37
CA ASP A 58 5.91 -11.46 -4.78
C ASP A 58 4.74 -10.90 -3.94
N GLN A 59 3.61 -10.63 -4.59
CA GLN A 59 2.39 -10.13 -3.95
C GLN A 59 1.76 -11.14 -2.98
N ASP A 60 1.95 -12.43 -3.22
CA ASP A 60 1.42 -13.55 -2.41
C ASP A 60 2.33 -13.88 -1.23
N ALA A 61 3.51 -13.28 -1.14
CA ALA A 61 4.42 -13.47 -0.03
C ALA A 61 3.87 -12.82 1.26
N ASP A 62 3.56 -13.66 2.25
CA ASP A 62 3.06 -13.26 3.55
C ASP A 62 4.07 -13.51 4.68
N TYR A 63 3.95 -12.72 5.73
CA TYR A 63 4.89 -12.72 6.85
C TYR A 63 4.17 -12.50 8.17
N THR A 64 4.71 -13.07 9.25
CA THR A 64 4.43 -12.54 10.59
C THR A 64 4.96 -11.12 10.70
N TRP A 65 4.42 -10.35 11.65
CA TRP A 65 4.82 -8.95 11.81
C TRP A 65 6.34 -8.80 11.98
N ASP A 66 6.97 -9.61 12.84
CA ASP A 66 8.43 -9.58 13.03
C ASP A 66 9.20 -9.94 11.75
N ASN A 67 8.70 -10.91 10.97
CA ASN A 67 9.34 -11.33 9.72
C ASN A 67 9.28 -10.27 8.60
N THR A 68 8.34 -9.31 8.67
CA THR A 68 8.37 -8.16 7.75
C THR A 68 9.66 -7.34 7.91
N PHE A 69 10.19 -7.26 9.14
CA PHE A 69 11.44 -6.54 9.41
C PHE A 69 12.66 -7.43 9.17
N THR A 70 12.66 -8.63 9.76
CA THR A 70 13.85 -9.49 9.84
C THR A 70 14.09 -10.31 8.58
N VAL A 71 13.07 -10.50 7.74
CA VAL A 71 13.16 -11.24 6.48
C VAL A 71 12.97 -10.30 5.30
N HIS A 72 11.78 -9.71 5.13
CA HIS A 72 11.45 -8.92 3.93
C HIS A 72 12.35 -7.69 3.79
N VAL A 73 12.25 -6.75 4.73
CA VAL A 73 13.03 -5.50 4.71
C VAL A 73 14.54 -5.77 4.80
N ALA A 74 14.97 -6.73 5.64
CA ALA A 74 16.38 -7.12 5.72
C ALA A 74 16.91 -7.64 4.37
N THR A 75 16.11 -8.40 3.62
CA THR A 75 16.49 -8.89 2.29
C THR A 75 16.62 -7.75 1.30
N LEU A 76 15.63 -6.85 1.21
CA LEU A 76 15.68 -5.66 0.35
C LEU A 76 16.92 -4.80 0.62
N ASN A 77 17.26 -4.60 1.89
CA ASN A 77 18.42 -3.79 2.28
C ASN A 77 19.74 -4.48 1.98
N SER A 78 19.85 -5.78 2.23
CA SER A 78 21.08 -6.54 1.94
C SER A 78 21.33 -6.74 0.45
N SER A 79 20.27 -6.82 -0.37
CA SER A 79 20.36 -6.91 -1.82
C SER A 79 20.56 -5.55 -2.50
N THR A 80 20.52 -4.44 -1.74
CA THR A 80 20.57 -3.07 -2.28
C THR A 80 19.48 -2.87 -3.34
N PHE A 81 18.25 -3.30 -3.03
CA PHE A 81 17.13 -3.26 -3.96
C PHE A 81 16.91 -1.85 -4.51
N ALA A 82 16.84 -1.74 -5.85
CA ALA A 82 16.77 -0.48 -6.60
C ALA A 82 17.88 0.53 -6.25
N GLY A 83 19.06 0.06 -5.83
CA GLY A 83 20.17 0.95 -5.43
C GLY A 83 20.07 1.49 -4.00
N HIS A 84 19.16 0.96 -3.18
CA HIS A 84 18.83 1.50 -1.86
C HIS A 84 18.96 0.46 -0.73
N THR A 85 19.34 0.92 0.46
CA THR A 85 19.58 0.09 1.66
C THR A 85 18.88 0.62 2.92
N ASP A 86 17.96 1.55 2.75
CA ASP A 86 17.19 2.25 3.78
C ASP A 86 15.68 1.93 3.71
N TRP A 87 15.33 0.76 3.15
CA TRP A 87 13.97 0.23 3.15
C TRP A 87 13.49 -0.06 4.57
N ARG A 88 12.21 0.19 4.81
CA ARG A 88 11.53 -0.03 6.09
C ARG A 88 10.08 -0.46 5.88
N VAL A 89 9.50 -1.01 6.93
CA VAL A 89 8.04 -1.25 6.99
C VAL A 89 7.35 0.11 7.17
N PRO A 90 6.33 0.44 6.36
CA PRO A 90 5.61 1.71 6.46
C PRO A 90 4.90 1.83 7.80
N ASN A 91 4.72 3.05 8.29
CA ASN A 91 3.79 3.31 9.38
C ASN A 91 2.34 3.34 8.87
N ARG A 92 1.37 3.34 9.79
CA ARG A 92 -0.05 3.26 9.44
C ARG A 92 -0.49 4.39 8.49
N LYS A 93 -0.05 5.63 8.74
CA LYS A 93 -0.45 6.79 7.93
C LYS A 93 0.13 6.75 6.51
N GLU A 94 1.33 6.19 6.36
CA GLU A 94 1.94 6.03 5.04
C GLU A 94 1.20 4.98 4.21
N LEU A 95 0.75 3.87 4.81
CA LEU A 95 -0.11 2.93 4.10
C LEU A 95 -1.46 3.55 3.72
N GLU A 96 -2.05 4.34 4.61
CA GLU A 96 -3.30 5.06 4.30
C GLU A 96 -3.10 6.08 3.17
N SER A 97 -1.91 6.66 2.99
CA SER A 97 -1.68 7.68 1.97
C SER A 97 -1.67 7.14 0.53
N ILE A 98 -1.54 5.81 0.36
CA ILE A 98 -1.57 5.16 -0.95
C ILE A 98 -2.92 4.51 -1.30
N LEU A 99 -3.93 4.69 -0.45
CA LEU A 99 -5.30 4.25 -0.73
C LEU A 99 -5.94 5.13 -1.80
N ASP A 100 -6.57 4.49 -2.77
CA ASP A 100 -7.54 5.11 -3.65
C ASP A 100 -8.92 4.51 -3.31
N LEU A 101 -9.77 5.31 -2.69
CA LEU A 101 -11.09 4.87 -2.22
C LEU A 101 -12.19 5.03 -3.29
N GLU A 102 -11.83 5.50 -4.50
CA GLU A 102 -12.70 5.39 -5.68
C GLU A 102 -12.59 4.02 -6.35
N THR A 103 -11.59 3.21 -5.97
CA THR A 103 -11.38 1.87 -6.49
C THR A 103 -11.62 0.80 -5.42
N PHE A 104 -11.93 -0.41 -5.87
CA PHE A 104 -12.21 -1.55 -5.02
C PHE A 104 -11.54 -2.79 -5.60
N ASN A 105 -10.91 -3.59 -4.75
CA ASN A 105 -10.32 -4.88 -5.11
C ASN A 105 -9.31 -4.83 -6.28
N PRO A 106 -8.18 -4.12 -6.14
CA PRO A 106 -7.72 -3.40 -4.94
C PRO A 106 -8.09 -1.91 -4.93
N SER A 107 -8.07 -1.32 -3.73
CA SER A 107 -8.35 0.09 -3.38
C SER A 107 -7.06 0.90 -3.29
N VAL A 108 -6.30 0.91 -4.38
CA VAL A 108 -5.03 1.62 -4.53
C VAL A 108 -4.99 2.28 -5.90
N ASP A 109 -4.15 3.30 -6.07
CA ASP A 109 -3.94 3.89 -7.38
C ASP A 109 -3.49 2.81 -8.39
N PRO A 110 -4.00 2.84 -9.63
CA PRO A 110 -3.67 1.86 -10.67
C PRO A 110 -2.17 1.61 -10.86
N VAL A 111 -1.30 2.58 -10.60
CA VAL A 111 0.16 2.40 -10.69
C VAL A 111 0.67 1.27 -9.78
N PHE A 112 0.00 1.00 -8.66
CA PHE A 112 0.35 -0.08 -7.74
C PHE A 112 -0.22 -1.45 -8.16
N ASN A 113 -1.11 -1.51 -9.14
CA ASN A 113 -1.75 -2.73 -9.62
C ASN A 113 -1.91 -2.73 -11.16
N THR A 114 -0.80 -2.77 -11.88
CA THR A 114 -0.73 -2.72 -13.34
C THR A 114 0.07 -3.91 -13.89
N GLY A 115 -0.51 -4.62 -14.86
CA GLY A 115 0.18 -5.67 -15.61
C GLY A 115 0.46 -6.96 -14.81
N CYS A 116 -0.38 -7.26 -13.83
CA CYS A 116 -0.23 -8.44 -12.98
C CYS A 116 -0.61 -9.71 -13.70
N GLU A 117 0.43 -10.37 -14.19
CA GLU A 117 0.34 -11.65 -14.88
C GLU A 117 1.39 -12.59 -14.28
N PRO A 118 1.15 -13.91 -14.30
CA PRO A 118 2.11 -14.88 -13.79
C PRO A 118 3.50 -14.69 -14.39
N ALA A 119 4.52 -14.78 -13.52
CA ALA A 119 5.93 -14.52 -13.78
C ALA A 119 6.31 -13.06 -14.09
N CYS A 120 5.43 -12.08 -13.88
CA CYS A 120 5.79 -10.68 -14.00
C CYS A 120 6.72 -10.25 -12.86
N THR A 121 7.74 -9.47 -13.18
CA THR A 121 8.73 -8.95 -12.23
C THR A 121 8.44 -7.50 -11.87
N VAL A 122 9.07 -6.99 -10.80
CA VAL A 122 8.91 -5.60 -10.33
C VAL A 122 9.27 -4.52 -11.36
N THR A 123 10.08 -4.84 -12.38
CA THR A 123 10.39 -3.89 -13.47
C THR A 123 9.37 -3.93 -14.61
N THR A 124 8.52 -4.96 -14.66
CA THR A 124 7.54 -5.17 -15.74
C THR A 124 6.08 -4.99 -15.29
N CYS A 125 5.80 -5.11 -14.00
CA CYS A 125 4.48 -4.95 -13.41
C CYS A 125 4.57 -4.34 -12.01
N SER A 126 3.43 -3.92 -11.45
CA SER A 126 3.26 -3.77 -10.00
C SER A 126 1.98 -4.47 -9.61
N CYS A 127 2.05 -5.30 -8.57
CA CYS A 127 0.90 -6.03 -8.09
C CYS A 127 0.45 -5.64 -6.70
N THR A 128 -0.84 -5.76 -6.46
CA THR A 128 -1.45 -5.55 -5.16
C THR A 128 -2.48 -6.64 -4.91
N LEU A 129 -2.14 -7.59 -4.06
CA LEU A 129 -3.10 -8.57 -3.59
C LEU A 129 -4.18 -7.86 -2.74
N PRO A 130 -5.48 -7.99 -3.07
CA PRO A 130 -6.54 -7.31 -2.34
C PRO A 130 -6.83 -8.00 -1.00
N SER A 131 -5.95 -7.79 -0.02
CA SER A 131 -6.04 -8.34 1.33
C SER A 131 -6.49 -7.29 2.35
N LEU A 132 -7.06 -7.77 3.47
CA LEU A 132 -7.40 -6.94 4.64
C LEU A 132 -6.18 -6.66 5.55
N VAL A 133 -5.03 -7.31 5.30
CA VAL A 133 -3.90 -7.33 6.23
C VAL A 133 -2.61 -6.93 5.53
N TYR A 134 -2.40 -5.62 5.33
CA TYR A 134 -1.06 -5.08 5.07
C TYR A 134 -0.46 -4.52 6.36
N TRP A 135 0.70 -5.03 6.74
CA TRP A 135 1.37 -4.67 7.99
C TRP A 135 1.90 -3.25 7.97
N SER A 136 1.58 -2.49 9.01
CA SER A 136 2.34 -1.31 9.39
C SER A 136 3.33 -1.59 10.52
N SER A 137 4.33 -0.74 10.66
CA SER A 137 5.24 -0.71 11.81
C SER A 137 4.60 -0.11 13.07
N THR A 138 3.35 0.33 13.00
CA THR A 138 2.67 1.01 14.11
C THR A 138 1.98 0.00 15.02
N SER A 139 2.42 -0.08 16.28
CA SER A 139 1.77 -0.94 17.28
C SER A 139 0.46 -0.35 17.78
N PHE A 140 -0.50 -1.21 18.14
CA PHE A 140 -1.76 -0.78 18.74
C PHE A 140 -1.53 -0.36 20.19
N ALA A 141 -1.81 0.90 20.53
CA ALA A 141 -1.33 1.50 21.79
C ALA A 141 -1.86 0.82 23.06
N SER A 142 -3.12 0.37 23.08
CA SER A 142 -3.68 -0.30 24.26
C SER A 142 -3.32 -1.78 24.36
N VAL A 143 -2.89 -2.40 23.26
CA VAL A 143 -2.54 -3.83 23.20
C VAL A 143 -1.33 -4.01 22.27
N PRO A 144 -0.09 -3.80 22.73
CA PRO A 144 1.10 -3.79 21.87
C PRO A 144 1.48 -5.12 21.20
N SER A 145 0.83 -6.24 21.58
CA SER A 145 0.90 -7.52 20.86
C SER A 145 0.15 -7.49 19.52
N ILE A 146 -0.58 -6.40 19.24
CA ILE A 146 -1.28 -6.11 17.99
C ILE A 146 -0.54 -4.97 17.26
N ALA A 147 -0.54 -5.02 15.93
CA ALA A 147 -0.12 -3.92 15.06
C ALA A 147 -1.29 -3.44 14.19
N TRP A 148 -1.24 -2.17 13.81
CA TRP A 148 -2.19 -1.62 12.84
C TRP A 148 -1.92 -2.18 11.46
N THR A 149 -3.00 -2.44 10.72
CA THR A 149 -3.00 -2.90 9.35
C THR A 149 -3.90 -2.00 8.50
N VAL A 150 -3.59 -1.94 7.21
CA VAL A 150 -4.43 -1.32 6.20
C VAL A 150 -4.87 -2.41 5.22
N GLY A 151 -6.14 -2.43 4.85
CA GLY A 151 -6.69 -3.39 3.92
C GLY A 151 -6.81 -2.79 2.53
N PHE A 152 -6.08 -3.32 1.56
CA PHE A 152 -6.18 -2.88 0.17
C PHE A 152 -7.36 -3.47 -0.59
N ILE A 153 -8.20 -4.30 0.03
CA ILE A 153 -9.47 -4.68 -0.60
C ILE A 153 -10.46 -3.49 -0.64
N ASN A 154 -10.51 -2.67 0.42
CA ASN A 154 -11.55 -1.65 0.62
C ASN A 154 -11.12 -0.43 1.47
N GLY A 155 -9.83 -0.25 1.76
CA GLY A 155 -9.32 0.82 2.62
C GLY A 155 -9.54 0.66 4.12
N SER A 156 -9.96 -0.52 4.62
CA SER A 156 -10.20 -0.71 6.05
C SER A 156 -8.91 -0.57 6.88
N VAL A 157 -9.02 0.02 8.07
CA VAL A 157 -7.91 0.09 9.03
C VAL A 157 -8.27 -0.68 10.29
N ALA A 158 -7.44 -1.66 10.66
CA ALA A 158 -7.73 -2.58 11.76
C ALA A 158 -6.47 -2.90 12.59
N GLY A 159 -6.66 -3.56 13.72
CA GLY A 159 -5.56 -4.14 14.50
C GLY A 159 -5.52 -5.65 14.34
N ASN A 160 -4.36 -6.21 13.99
CA ASN A 160 -4.15 -7.66 13.90
C ASN A 160 -3.06 -8.15 14.85
N SER A 161 -3.22 -9.37 15.38
CA SER A 161 -2.19 -10.02 16.21
C SER A 161 -0.90 -10.16 15.42
N LYS A 162 0.23 -9.72 16.01
CA LYS A 162 1.56 -9.79 15.38
C LYS A 162 2.02 -11.21 15.04
N SER A 163 1.41 -12.22 15.68
CA SER A 163 1.66 -13.64 15.42
C SER A 163 0.96 -14.18 14.18
N GLY A 164 -0.01 -13.46 13.62
CA GLY A 164 -0.67 -13.83 12.36
C GLY A 164 0.17 -13.44 11.15
N ASN A 165 -0.18 -13.97 9.99
CA ASN A 165 0.43 -13.58 8.74
C ASN A 165 -0.30 -12.39 8.09
N GLY A 166 0.43 -11.63 7.30
CA GLY A 166 -0.05 -10.52 6.50
C GLY A 166 0.98 -10.09 5.48
N PHE A 167 0.58 -9.18 4.61
CA PHE A 167 1.37 -8.72 3.48
C PHE A 167 2.14 -7.46 3.83
N VAL A 168 3.19 -7.15 3.07
CA VAL A 168 4.00 -5.94 3.27
C VAL A 168 4.39 -5.36 1.93
N ARG A 169 4.39 -4.03 1.86
CA ARG A 169 5.01 -3.23 0.80
C ARG A 169 6.01 -2.31 1.47
N ALA A 170 7.30 -2.50 1.20
CA ALA A 170 8.32 -1.67 1.83
C ALA A 170 8.27 -0.23 1.30
N VAL A 171 8.71 0.69 2.15
CA VAL A 171 8.80 2.11 1.82
C VAL A 171 10.16 2.65 2.26
N ARG A 172 10.59 3.76 1.67
CA ARG A 172 11.77 4.54 2.06
C ARG A 172 11.56 6.03 1.78
N GLY A 173 12.50 6.86 2.23
CA GLY A 173 12.46 8.31 2.01
C GLY A 173 11.36 9.02 2.80
N GLY A 174 10.88 10.13 2.22
CA GLY A 174 9.96 11.10 2.84
C GLY A 174 10.51 12.53 2.78
N LEU A 175 9.61 13.52 2.79
CA LEU A 175 9.91 14.95 2.93
C LEU A 175 10.30 15.35 4.36
#